data_AF-A0A6J4KJ59-F1
#
_entry.id   AF-A0A6J4KJ59-F1
#
_cell.length_a   1.000
_cell.length_b   1.000
_cell.length_c   1.000
_cell.angle_alpha   90.00
_cell.angle_beta   90.00
_cell.angle_gamma   90.00
#
_symmetry.space_group_name_H-M   'P 1'
#
loop_
_entity.id
_entity.type
_entity.pdbx_description
1 polymer ?
#
loop_
_entity_poly.entity_id
_entity_poly.type
_entity_poly.pdbx_seq_one_letter_code
_entity_poly.pdbx_strand_id
1 'polypeptide(L)'
;RIDRASGVVSFPAGAAVAAGLRNRVMNGGFGVNQRAHASGAALAPGVYGHDRWKAGAGGCSYAFAQGNPDTTITLTSGSLLQAVENGNVEGGTYILSWAGSATARVGIGAAPSGPYAASPISVTAAAGQSITVEFSTGALGRVQLEPGSAATAFERRPIGLELALCQRYYEVGKAAAVGYASGPGDAVGSAVNFRVTKRAVPVIATVSTEVNAGAASIVNDSMSTSAFRNYANASGAGQVTTLITWAASAEL
;
A
#
# COMPACT_ATOMS: atom_id res chain seq x y z
N ARG A 1 -32.86 -15.05 17.37
CA ARG A 1 -33.53 -16.37 17.34
C ARG A 1 -32.46 -17.41 17.07
N ILE A 2 -32.39 -18.48 17.87
CA ILE A 2 -31.45 -19.60 17.63
C ILE A 2 -32.20 -20.66 16.83
N ASP A 3 -31.67 -21.05 15.67
CA ASP A 3 -32.09 -22.24 14.96
C ASP A 3 -31.58 -23.48 15.71
N ARG A 4 -32.50 -24.33 16.18
CA ARG A 4 -32.19 -25.51 16.98
C ARG A 4 -31.61 -26.67 16.18
N ALA A 5 -31.74 -26.67 14.85
CA ALA A 5 -31.19 -27.72 13.99
C ALA A 5 -29.76 -27.42 13.55
N SER A 6 -29.47 -26.15 13.22
CA SER A 6 -28.15 -25.71 12.75
C SER A 6 -27.28 -25.06 13.84
N GLY A 7 -27.87 -24.68 14.98
CA GLY A 7 -27.18 -23.90 16.02
C GLY A 7 -26.96 -22.43 15.64
N VAL A 8 -27.40 -22.01 14.46
CA VAL A 8 -27.18 -20.65 13.94
C VAL A 8 -28.04 -19.66 14.71
N VAL A 9 -27.40 -18.58 15.19
CA VAL A 9 -28.08 -17.49 15.89
C VAL A 9 -28.36 -16.35 14.90
N SER A 10 -29.64 -16.08 14.65
CA SER A 10 -30.06 -14.84 13.99
C SER A 10 -30.12 -13.72 15.01
N PHE A 11 -29.31 -12.70 14.82
CA PHE A 11 -29.35 -11.49 15.62
C PHE A 11 -30.26 -10.43 14.96
N PRO A 12 -30.73 -9.41 15.70
CA PRO A 12 -31.34 -8.24 15.11
C PRO A 12 -30.43 -7.60 14.04
N ALA A 13 -31.01 -6.95 13.04
CA ALA A 13 -30.24 -6.20 12.05
C ALA A 13 -29.28 -5.22 12.75
N GLY A 14 -27.98 -5.30 12.46
CA GLY A 14 -26.94 -4.47 13.06
C GLY A 14 -26.07 -5.15 14.12
N ALA A 15 -26.38 -6.38 14.53
CA ALA A 15 -25.43 -7.17 15.32
C ALA A 15 -24.30 -7.68 14.41
N ALA A 16 -23.19 -6.94 14.39
CA ALA A 16 -21.99 -7.35 13.70
C ALA A 16 -21.40 -8.59 14.38
N VAL A 17 -21.31 -9.70 13.64
CA VAL A 17 -20.41 -10.79 14.04
C VAL A 17 -19.00 -10.19 14.04
N ALA A 18 -18.29 -10.28 15.15
CA ALA A 18 -16.89 -9.86 15.26
C ALA A 18 -16.00 -10.81 14.45
N ALA A 19 -16.12 -10.76 13.12
CA ALA A 19 -15.20 -11.40 12.20
C ALA A 19 -13.99 -10.48 12.02
N GLY A 20 -12.77 -11.03 12.07
CA GLY A 20 -11.58 -10.28 11.66
C GLY A 20 -11.50 -10.16 10.14
N LEU A 21 -10.62 -9.28 9.65
CA LEU A 21 -10.28 -9.09 8.24
C LEU A 21 -11.49 -8.69 7.37
N ARG A 22 -12.34 -7.80 7.86
CA ARG A 22 -13.51 -7.24 7.16
C ARG A 22 -13.15 -6.06 6.29
N ASN A 23 -12.25 -5.22 6.77
CA ASN A 23 -11.82 -4.05 6.04
C ASN A 23 -11.05 -4.49 4.78
N ARG A 24 -11.41 -3.95 3.63
CA ARG A 24 -10.77 -4.18 2.33
C ARG A 24 -9.75 -3.09 1.99
N VAL A 25 -9.84 -1.96 2.69
CA VAL A 25 -8.85 -0.89 2.64
C VAL A 25 -7.63 -1.30 3.47
N MET A 26 -6.45 -1.07 2.91
CA MET A 26 -5.16 -1.16 3.59
C MET A 26 -4.76 0.23 4.08
N ASN A 27 -4.08 0.26 5.21
CA ASN A 27 -3.56 1.46 5.85
C ASN A 27 -4.64 2.53 6.03
N GLY A 28 -5.87 2.13 6.36
CA GLY A 28 -7.01 3.04 6.54
C GLY A 28 -6.89 3.95 7.76
N GLY A 29 -6.01 3.59 8.70
CA GLY A 29 -5.59 4.44 9.83
C GLY A 29 -4.33 5.28 9.55
N PHE A 30 -3.75 5.18 8.35
CA PHE A 30 -2.56 5.95 7.93
C PHE A 30 -1.33 5.80 8.86
N GLY A 31 -1.19 4.63 9.49
CA GLY A 31 -0.07 4.33 10.38
C GLY A 31 1.24 4.00 9.67
N VAL A 32 1.17 3.56 8.40
CA VAL A 32 2.34 3.12 7.62
C VAL A 32 2.72 4.16 6.57
N ASN A 33 3.98 4.62 6.61
CA ASN A 33 4.58 5.57 5.66
C ASN A 33 6.04 5.18 5.34
N GLN A 34 6.24 4.03 4.70
CA GLN A 34 7.54 3.51 4.30
C GLN A 34 8.21 4.38 3.22
N ARG A 35 7.42 5.17 2.49
CA ARG A 35 7.90 6.13 1.48
C ARG A 35 8.51 7.38 2.11
N ALA A 36 8.36 7.58 3.42
CA ALA A 36 8.74 8.80 4.11
C ALA A 36 8.15 10.05 3.43
N HIS A 37 6.91 9.95 2.94
CA HIS A 37 6.22 11.10 2.36
C HIS A 37 6.13 12.20 3.41
N ALA A 38 6.54 13.41 3.05
CA ALA A 38 6.60 14.55 3.96
C ALA A 38 5.24 15.24 4.10
N SER A 39 4.86 15.59 5.32
CA SER A 39 3.62 16.34 5.60
C SER A 39 3.59 17.67 4.85
N GLY A 40 2.48 17.94 4.15
CA GLY A 40 2.28 19.15 3.36
C GLY A 40 2.90 19.11 1.97
N ALA A 41 3.67 18.07 1.61
CA ALA A 41 4.23 17.93 0.27
C ALA A 41 3.14 17.61 -0.75
N ALA A 42 3.24 18.22 -1.94
CA ALA A 42 2.36 17.91 -3.05
C ALA A 42 2.72 16.54 -3.66
N LEU A 43 1.70 15.77 -4.02
CA LEU A 43 1.80 14.57 -4.83
C LEU A 43 1.29 14.86 -6.24
N ALA A 44 2.12 14.55 -7.23
CA ALA A 44 1.72 14.57 -8.63
C ALA A 44 0.62 13.52 -8.90
N PRO A 45 -0.17 13.66 -9.98
CA PRO A 45 -1.21 12.71 -10.34
C PRO A 45 -0.70 11.27 -10.36
N GLY A 46 -1.39 10.37 -9.68
CA GLY A 46 -1.02 8.95 -9.67
C GLY A 46 0.23 8.61 -8.84
N VAL A 47 0.80 9.55 -8.07
CA VAL A 47 1.93 9.24 -7.18
C VAL A 47 1.45 8.78 -5.81
N TYR A 48 2.11 7.76 -5.27
CA TYR A 48 1.83 7.21 -3.94
C TYR A 48 2.50 8.01 -2.82
N GLY A 49 1.75 8.25 -1.75
CA GLY A 49 2.21 8.93 -0.53
C GLY A 49 2.34 7.97 0.65
N HIS A 50 1.40 8.02 1.59
CA HIS A 50 1.26 6.93 2.57
C HIS A 50 1.04 5.60 1.84
N ASP A 51 1.51 4.49 2.41
CA ASP A 51 1.46 3.18 1.76
C ASP A 51 0.03 2.86 1.29
N ARG A 52 -0.09 2.43 0.03
CA ARG A 52 -1.34 2.13 -0.71
C ARG A 52 -2.21 3.32 -1.10
N TRP A 53 -1.92 4.52 -0.63
CA TRP A 53 -2.68 5.73 -0.95
C TRP A 53 -2.01 6.53 -2.07
N LYS A 54 -2.76 6.78 -3.14
CA LYS A 54 -2.30 7.44 -4.37
C LYS A 54 -3.04 8.75 -4.58
N ALA A 55 -2.37 9.77 -5.09
CA ALA A 55 -3.04 10.99 -5.51
C ALA A 55 -3.95 10.75 -6.72
N GLY A 56 -5.12 11.39 -6.74
CA GLY A 56 -6.06 11.33 -7.85
C GLY A 56 -5.54 11.97 -9.14
N ALA A 57 -6.40 12.03 -10.16
CA ALA A 57 -6.01 12.48 -11.50
C ALA A 57 -5.50 13.94 -11.56
N GLY A 58 -5.86 14.78 -10.59
CA GLY A 58 -5.36 16.15 -10.46
C GLY A 58 -4.16 16.31 -9.52
N GLY A 59 -3.62 15.22 -8.98
CA GLY A 59 -2.69 15.28 -7.85
C GLY A 59 -3.41 15.63 -6.54
N CYS A 60 -2.65 15.80 -5.47
CA CYS A 60 -3.17 16.29 -4.20
C CYS A 60 -2.07 16.88 -3.32
N SER A 61 -2.45 17.70 -2.36
CA SER A 61 -1.62 18.03 -1.20
C SER A 61 -2.37 17.66 0.07
N TYR A 62 -1.66 17.06 1.02
CA TYR A 62 -2.22 16.77 2.33
C TYR A 62 -1.19 16.94 3.44
N ALA A 63 -1.67 17.36 4.60
CA ALA A 63 -0.89 17.49 5.82
C ALA A 63 -1.32 16.42 6.82
N PHE A 64 -0.40 16.07 7.72
CA PHE A 64 -0.64 15.13 8.81
C PHE A 64 0.39 15.35 9.93
N ALA A 65 0.03 14.93 11.13
CA ALA A 65 0.96 14.68 12.21
C ALA A 65 0.85 13.19 12.53
N GLN A 66 1.97 12.46 12.51
CA GLN A 66 1.96 11.02 12.76
C GLN A 66 1.38 10.75 14.15
N GLY A 67 0.26 10.03 14.18
CA GLY A 67 -0.39 9.60 15.41
C GLY A 67 -0.12 8.12 15.71
N ASN A 68 -0.40 7.73 16.95
CA ASN A 68 -0.41 6.35 17.39
C ASN A 68 -1.69 6.12 18.23
N PRO A 69 -2.58 5.20 17.83
CA PRO A 69 -2.45 4.23 16.73
C PRO A 69 -2.81 4.77 15.35
N ASP A 70 -3.56 5.87 15.25
CA ASP A 70 -4.09 6.37 13.98
C ASP A 70 -3.51 7.75 13.65
N THR A 71 -3.20 7.98 12.38
CA THR A 71 -2.84 9.28 11.82
C THR A 71 -4.06 9.85 11.09
N THR A 72 -4.39 11.11 11.38
CA THR A 72 -5.40 11.85 10.61
C THR A 72 -4.71 12.60 9.48
N ILE A 73 -5.17 12.37 8.26
CA ILE A 73 -4.77 13.14 7.08
C ILE A 73 -5.71 14.34 6.94
N THR A 74 -5.17 15.50 6.59
CA THR A 74 -5.92 16.69 6.19
C THR A 74 -5.62 16.97 4.73
N LEU A 75 -6.53 16.58 3.82
CA LEU A 75 -6.41 16.91 2.40
C LEU A 75 -6.74 18.39 2.20
N THR A 76 -5.77 19.15 1.69
CA THR A 76 -5.92 20.59 1.45
C THR A 76 -6.24 20.90 -0.01
N SER A 77 -5.85 20.02 -0.94
CA SER A 77 -6.20 20.13 -2.35
C SER A 77 -6.22 18.76 -3.03
N GLY A 78 -6.94 18.67 -4.15
CA GLY A 78 -7.02 17.45 -4.95
C GLY A 78 -7.74 16.30 -4.24
N SER A 79 -7.37 15.08 -4.59
CA SER A 79 -7.97 13.87 -4.02
C SER A 79 -6.94 12.79 -3.72
N LEU A 80 -7.25 11.94 -2.75
CA LEU A 80 -6.47 10.77 -2.38
C LEU A 80 -7.33 9.52 -2.56
N LEU A 81 -6.78 8.49 -3.20
CA LEU A 81 -7.52 7.29 -3.53
C LEU A 81 -6.78 6.01 -3.15
N GLN A 82 -7.54 4.93 -3.01
CA GLN A 82 -7.02 3.59 -2.86
C GLN A 82 -7.85 2.60 -3.66
N ALA A 83 -7.17 1.81 -4.49
CA ALA A 83 -7.76 0.67 -5.17
C ALA A 83 -7.64 -0.59 -4.30
N VAL A 84 -8.77 -1.25 -4.07
CA VAL A 84 -8.86 -2.56 -3.41
C VAL A 84 -8.38 -3.65 -4.37
N GLU A 85 -7.67 -4.64 -3.86
CA GLU A 85 -7.26 -5.80 -4.64
C GLU A 85 -8.50 -6.60 -5.06
N ASN A 86 -8.69 -6.80 -6.37
CA ASN A 86 -9.84 -7.52 -6.92
C ASN A 86 -10.05 -8.91 -6.30
N GLY A 87 -8.96 -9.60 -5.93
CA GLY A 87 -9.03 -10.90 -5.26
C GLY A 87 -9.68 -10.89 -3.87
N ASN A 88 -9.82 -9.70 -3.26
CA ASN A 88 -10.48 -9.49 -1.98
C ASN A 88 -11.94 -9.02 -2.15
N VAL A 89 -12.49 -9.03 -3.37
CA VAL A 89 -13.87 -8.62 -3.64
C VAL A 89 -14.72 -9.86 -3.90
N GLU A 90 -15.45 -10.29 -2.88
CA GLU A 90 -16.36 -11.44 -2.91
C GLU A 90 -17.67 -11.16 -3.66
N GLY A 91 -17.96 -9.88 -3.88
CA GLY A 91 -19.20 -9.42 -4.49
C GLY A 91 -20.31 -9.21 -3.46
N GLY A 92 -21.36 -8.49 -3.89
CA GLY A 92 -22.46 -8.06 -3.03
C GLY A 92 -22.34 -6.60 -2.60
N THR A 93 -23.07 -6.25 -1.54
CA THR A 93 -23.07 -4.89 -0.99
C THR A 93 -21.85 -4.67 -0.10
N TYR A 94 -21.19 -3.53 -0.26
CA TYR A 94 -20.15 -3.03 0.61
C TYR A 94 -20.55 -1.67 1.17
N ILE A 95 -20.06 -1.36 2.36
CA ILE A 95 -20.21 -0.06 2.99
C ILE A 95 -18.84 0.56 3.26
N LEU A 96 -18.65 1.76 2.73
CA LEU A 96 -17.49 2.62 2.98
C LEU A 96 -17.82 3.58 4.12
N SER A 97 -17.01 3.58 5.17
CA SER A 97 -17.09 4.52 6.28
C SER A 97 -15.70 5.07 6.61
N TRP A 98 -15.67 6.29 7.14
CA TRP A 98 -14.46 6.95 7.61
C TRP A 98 -14.79 7.97 8.69
N ALA A 99 -13.76 8.45 9.38
CA ALA A 99 -13.81 9.56 10.31
C ALA A 99 -13.24 10.83 9.68
N GLY A 100 -13.84 11.97 10.00
CA GLY A 100 -13.41 13.30 9.55
C GLY A 100 -14.40 13.94 8.57
N SER A 101 -14.04 15.12 8.06
CA SER A 101 -14.88 15.99 7.23
C SER A 101 -14.72 15.76 5.73
N ALA A 102 -13.74 14.96 5.29
CA ALA A 102 -13.58 14.63 3.89
C ALA A 102 -14.85 13.98 3.34
N THR A 103 -15.15 14.23 2.07
CA THR A 103 -16.20 13.54 1.31
C THR A 103 -15.57 12.54 0.37
N ALA A 104 -16.30 11.48 0.00
CA ALA A 104 -15.77 10.40 -0.83
C ALA A 104 -16.68 10.09 -2.01
N ARG A 105 -16.12 9.41 -3.01
CA ARG A 105 -16.86 8.71 -4.06
C ARG A 105 -16.18 7.36 -4.33
N VAL A 106 -16.91 6.46 -4.95
CA VAL A 106 -16.44 5.09 -5.17
C VAL A 106 -16.63 4.70 -6.64
N GLY A 107 -15.57 4.18 -7.24
CA GLY A 107 -15.60 3.57 -8.57
C GLY A 107 -15.72 2.05 -8.45
N ILE A 108 -16.64 1.46 -9.21
CA ILE A 108 -16.87 0.00 -9.30
C ILE A 108 -16.62 -0.44 -10.74
N GLY A 109 -15.63 -1.29 -10.97
CA GLY A 109 -15.24 -1.74 -12.31
C GLY A 109 -14.68 -0.65 -13.23
N ALA A 110 -14.55 0.58 -12.73
CA ALA A 110 -14.12 1.76 -13.46
C ALA A 110 -13.51 2.79 -12.47
N ALA A 111 -12.88 3.85 -13.02
CA ALA A 111 -12.41 4.96 -12.22
C ALA A 111 -13.58 5.64 -11.47
N PRO A 112 -13.38 6.11 -10.23
CA PRO A 112 -14.41 6.83 -9.49
C PRO A 112 -14.88 8.08 -10.26
N SER A 113 -16.19 8.26 -10.35
CA SER A 113 -16.83 9.37 -11.06
C SER A 113 -18.10 9.80 -10.33
N GLY A 114 -18.70 10.91 -10.74
CA GLY A 114 -19.87 11.47 -10.08
C GLY A 114 -19.55 12.29 -8.81
N PRO A 115 -20.60 12.68 -8.07
CA PRO A 115 -20.50 13.57 -6.91
C PRO A 115 -19.86 12.89 -5.71
N TYR A 116 -19.16 13.68 -4.90
CA TYR A 116 -18.70 13.26 -3.58
C TYR A 116 -19.85 13.28 -2.57
N ALA A 117 -19.83 12.33 -1.63
CA ALA A 117 -20.83 12.18 -0.57
C ALA A 117 -20.16 12.05 0.81
N ALA A 118 -20.94 12.31 1.86
CA ALA A 118 -20.51 12.13 3.25
C ALA A 118 -20.50 10.64 3.66
N SER A 119 -19.82 10.34 4.76
CA SER A 119 -19.76 8.99 5.35
C SER A 119 -21.11 8.62 6.00
N PRO A 120 -21.60 7.37 5.85
CA PRO A 120 -21.07 6.28 5.03
C PRO A 120 -21.65 6.25 3.60
N ILE A 121 -20.99 5.51 2.69
CA ILE A 121 -21.45 5.26 1.31
C ILE A 121 -21.67 3.75 1.12
N SER A 122 -22.85 3.35 0.65
CA SER A 122 -23.13 1.97 0.24
C SER A 122 -22.93 1.78 -1.26
N VAL A 123 -22.26 0.70 -1.66
CA VAL A 123 -22.02 0.32 -3.05
C VAL A 123 -22.27 -1.16 -3.26
N THR A 124 -22.46 -1.57 -4.51
CA THR A 124 -22.56 -2.99 -4.89
C THR A 124 -21.51 -3.29 -5.95
N ALA A 125 -20.80 -4.40 -5.79
CA ALA A 125 -19.81 -4.88 -6.75
C ALA A 125 -20.06 -6.35 -7.07
N ALA A 126 -19.73 -6.80 -8.29
CA ALA A 126 -19.64 -8.22 -8.56
C ALA A 126 -18.30 -8.79 -8.05
N ALA A 127 -18.24 -10.11 -7.83
CA ALA A 127 -17.01 -10.77 -7.40
C ALA A 127 -15.87 -10.48 -8.38
N GLY A 128 -14.67 -10.18 -7.85
CA GLY A 128 -13.50 -9.86 -8.64
C GLY A 128 -13.51 -8.49 -9.33
N GLN A 129 -14.55 -7.67 -9.18
CA GLN A 129 -14.53 -6.30 -9.69
C GLN A 129 -13.60 -5.41 -8.89
N SER A 130 -12.98 -4.44 -9.57
CA SER A 130 -12.21 -3.40 -8.88
C SER A 130 -13.13 -2.48 -8.11
N ILE A 131 -12.72 -2.14 -6.89
CA ILE A 131 -13.32 -1.08 -6.09
C ILE A 131 -12.23 -0.05 -5.81
N THR A 132 -12.45 1.19 -6.21
CA THR A 132 -11.56 2.32 -5.89
C THR A 132 -12.31 3.32 -5.05
N VAL A 133 -11.78 3.63 -3.86
CA VAL A 133 -12.31 4.70 -3.00
C VAL A 133 -11.50 5.96 -3.22
N GLU A 134 -12.15 7.11 -3.39
CA GLU A 134 -11.50 8.40 -3.62
C GLU A 134 -12.08 9.45 -2.67
N PHE A 135 -11.21 10.19 -1.99
CA PHE A 135 -11.56 11.21 -1.01
C PHE A 135 -11.12 12.59 -1.48
N SER A 136 -12.00 13.57 -1.32
CA SER A 136 -11.72 14.98 -1.57
C SER A 136 -11.17 15.68 -0.32
N THR A 137 -11.03 17.00 -0.38
CA THR A 137 -10.52 17.85 0.70
C THR A 137 -11.29 17.66 2.02
N GLY A 138 -10.56 17.82 3.13
CA GLY A 138 -11.06 17.62 4.49
C GLY A 138 -10.21 16.69 5.33
N ALA A 139 -10.63 16.49 6.58
CA ALA A 139 -9.99 15.54 7.49
C ALA A 139 -10.41 14.10 7.14
N LEU A 140 -9.46 13.17 7.15
CA LEU A 140 -9.63 11.78 6.77
C LEU A 140 -8.85 10.87 7.73
N GLY A 141 -9.53 9.88 8.28
CA GLY A 141 -8.93 8.86 9.14
C GLY A 141 -9.86 7.65 9.29
N ARG A 142 -9.31 6.53 9.76
CA ARG A 142 -10.07 5.28 10.04
C ARG A 142 -10.98 4.86 8.89
N VAL A 143 -10.42 4.80 7.69
CA VAL A 143 -11.16 4.40 6.49
C VAL A 143 -11.40 2.90 6.47
N GLN A 144 -12.66 2.52 6.29
CA GLN A 144 -13.11 1.13 6.23
C GLN A 144 -14.06 0.91 5.07
N LEU A 145 -13.72 -0.03 4.19
CA LEU A 145 -14.67 -0.63 3.25
C LEU A 145 -14.90 -2.07 3.68
N GLU A 146 -16.12 -2.45 3.99
CA GLU A 146 -16.42 -3.82 4.43
C GLU A 146 -17.69 -4.37 3.78
N PRO A 147 -17.81 -5.71 3.61
CA PRO A 147 -19.05 -6.33 3.15
C PRO A 147 -20.22 -6.05 4.11
N GLY A 148 -21.40 -5.81 3.54
CA GLY A 148 -22.63 -5.56 4.26
C GLY A 148 -23.20 -4.15 4.03
N SER A 149 -24.35 -3.90 4.64
CA SER A 149 -25.13 -2.66 4.47
C SER A 149 -25.06 -1.72 5.68
N ALA A 150 -24.31 -2.06 6.72
CA ALA A 150 -24.20 -1.28 7.95
C ALA A 150 -22.74 -1.14 8.35
N ALA A 151 -22.28 0.10 8.55
CA ALA A 151 -20.91 0.39 8.94
C ALA A 151 -20.68 -0.11 10.37
N THR A 152 -19.63 -0.90 10.55
CA THR A 152 -19.17 -1.34 11.86
C THR A 152 -18.07 -0.41 12.39
N ALA A 153 -17.66 -0.61 13.64
CA ALA A 153 -16.49 0.08 14.18
C ALA A 153 -15.24 -0.23 13.32
N PHE A 154 -14.33 0.74 13.25
CA PHE A 154 -13.07 0.60 12.52
C PHE A 154 -12.30 -0.63 13.01
N GLU A 155 -12.00 -1.53 12.09
CA GLU A 155 -11.25 -2.75 12.33
C GLU A 155 -9.77 -2.41 12.54
N ARG A 156 -9.32 -2.57 13.78
CA ARG A 156 -7.92 -2.43 14.13
C ARG A 156 -7.19 -3.72 13.80
N ARG A 157 -6.31 -3.67 12.81
CA ARG A 157 -5.33 -4.74 12.55
C ARG A 157 -4.10 -4.52 13.43
N PRO A 158 -3.46 -5.58 13.96
CA PRO A 158 -2.14 -5.45 14.57
C PRO A 158 -1.17 -4.78 13.60
N ILE A 159 -0.32 -3.88 14.10
CA ILE A 159 0.55 -3.07 13.24
C ILE A 159 1.50 -3.91 12.36
N GLY A 160 1.95 -5.07 12.84
CA GLY A 160 2.75 -6.00 12.06
C GLY A 160 2.00 -6.61 10.86
N LEU A 161 0.69 -6.88 11.02
CA LEU A 161 -0.14 -7.36 9.92
C LEU A 161 -0.36 -6.24 8.90
N GLU A 162 -0.67 -5.02 9.35
CA GLU A 162 -0.86 -3.87 8.47
C GLU A 162 0.42 -3.56 7.67
N LEU A 163 1.58 -3.63 8.32
CA LEU A 163 2.88 -3.47 7.67
C LEU A 163 3.12 -4.57 6.62
N ALA A 164 2.81 -5.84 6.94
CA ALA A 164 2.96 -6.92 5.97
C ALA A 164 2.05 -6.76 4.74
N LEU A 165 0.81 -6.29 4.94
CA LEU A 165 -0.11 -5.95 3.86
C LEU A 165 0.43 -4.82 2.98
N CYS A 166 1.00 -3.76 3.58
CA CYS A 166 1.66 -2.68 2.84
C CYS A 166 2.90 -3.19 2.08
N GLN A 167 3.72 -4.04 2.72
CA GLN A 167 4.94 -4.61 2.16
C GLN A 167 4.71 -5.53 0.96
N ARG A 168 3.51 -6.08 0.79
CA ARG A 168 3.10 -6.78 -0.44
C ARG A 168 3.12 -5.86 -1.67
N TYR A 169 2.98 -4.55 -1.49
CA TYR A 169 2.91 -3.55 -2.57
C TYR A 169 4.11 -2.63 -2.64
N TYR A 170 4.68 -2.27 -1.50
CA TYR A 170 5.83 -1.39 -1.47
C TYR A 170 6.76 -1.73 -0.32
N GLU A 171 8.06 -1.79 -0.58
CA GLU A 171 9.02 -1.74 0.52
C GLU A 171 10.30 -1.04 0.11
N VAL A 172 11.05 -0.62 1.13
CA VAL A 172 12.40 -0.07 1.00
C VAL A 172 13.36 -0.92 1.81
N GLY A 173 14.60 -0.96 1.34
CA GLY A 173 15.67 -1.67 2.05
C GLY A 173 17.05 -1.22 1.60
N LYS A 174 18.05 -1.86 2.17
CA LYS A 174 19.45 -1.72 1.77
C LYS A 174 19.97 -3.07 1.29
N ALA A 175 20.85 -3.05 0.30
CA ALA A 175 21.59 -4.23 -0.13
C ALA A 175 23.07 -3.88 -0.16
N ALA A 176 23.90 -4.79 0.32
CA ALA A 176 25.34 -4.60 0.33
C ALA A 176 26.04 -5.89 -0.13
N ALA A 177 27.20 -5.72 -0.77
CA ALA A 177 28.11 -6.80 -1.08
C ALA A 177 29.55 -6.29 -1.04
N VAL A 178 30.45 -7.13 -0.52
CA VAL A 178 31.89 -6.95 -0.58
C VAL A 178 32.50 -8.25 -1.08
N GLY A 179 33.37 -8.16 -2.07
CA GLY A 179 34.01 -9.32 -2.67
C GLY A 179 35.28 -8.94 -3.40
N TYR A 180 36.00 -9.94 -3.89
CA TYR A 180 37.19 -9.76 -4.71
C TYR A 180 36.89 -10.20 -6.13
N ALA A 181 37.09 -9.30 -7.09
CA ALA A 181 37.02 -9.57 -8.51
C ALA A 181 38.41 -9.98 -9.04
N SER A 182 38.45 -10.99 -9.90
CA SER A 182 39.66 -11.47 -10.57
C SER A 182 40.02 -10.65 -11.82
N GLY A 183 39.05 -9.91 -12.37
CA GLY A 183 39.26 -9.02 -13.51
C GLY A 183 38.04 -8.14 -13.83
N PRO A 184 38.16 -7.27 -14.85
CA PRO A 184 37.04 -6.45 -15.31
C PRO A 184 35.84 -7.30 -15.74
N GLY A 185 34.63 -6.87 -15.38
CA GLY A 185 33.38 -7.55 -15.74
C GLY A 185 32.91 -8.62 -14.73
N ASP A 186 33.74 -9.03 -13.78
CA ASP A 186 33.31 -9.90 -12.69
C ASP A 186 32.20 -9.24 -11.85
N ALA A 187 31.19 -10.01 -11.47
CA ALA A 187 30.04 -9.52 -10.72
C ALA A 187 30.18 -9.82 -9.22
N VAL A 188 30.18 -8.78 -8.39
CA VAL A 188 30.15 -8.89 -6.92
C VAL A 188 28.81 -8.35 -6.41
N GLY A 189 28.02 -9.20 -5.77
CA GLY A 189 26.66 -8.84 -5.39
C GLY A 189 25.99 -9.83 -4.44
N SER A 190 24.70 -9.60 -4.20
CA SER A 190 23.86 -10.42 -3.34
C SER A 190 22.44 -10.57 -3.91
N ALA A 191 21.79 -11.68 -3.56
CA ALA A 191 20.36 -11.84 -3.74
C ALA A 191 19.63 -11.12 -2.59
N VAL A 192 18.61 -10.36 -2.92
CA VAL A 192 17.82 -9.57 -1.97
C VAL A 192 16.41 -10.14 -1.94
N ASN A 193 16.06 -10.79 -0.82
CA ASN A 193 14.71 -11.30 -0.59
C ASN A 193 13.81 -10.18 -0.04
N PHE A 194 12.58 -10.14 -0.55
CA PHE A 194 11.54 -9.24 -0.04
C PHE A 194 10.98 -9.75 1.30
N ARG A 195 10.50 -8.84 2.15
CA ARG A 195 9.90 -9.22 3.45
C ARG A 195 8.60 -9.99 3.28
N VAL A 196 7.87 -9.70 2.21
CA VAL A 196 6.62 -10.34 1.81
C VAL A 196 6.65 -10.54 0.31
N THR A 197 6.13 -11.67 -0.18
CA THR A 197 5.93 -11.89 -1.62
C THR A 197 5.06 -10.77 -2.20
N LYS A 198 5.59 -10.10 -3.22
CA LYS A 198 4.92 -8.97 -3.87
C LYS A 198 3.70 -9.43 -4.64
N ARG A 199 2.73 -8.52 -4.80
CA ARG A 199 1.54 -8.74 -5.62
C ARG A 199 1.89 -9.09 -7.08
N ALA A 200 2.89 -8.40 -7.62
CA ALA A 200 3.40 -8.57 -8.98
C ALA A 200 4.92 -8.38 -8.95
N VAL A 201 5.62 -8.72 -10.05
CA VAL A 201 7.06 -8.43 -10.16
C VAL A 201 7.25 -6.92 -9.99
N PRO A 202 7.97 -6.46 -8.95
CA PRO A 202 8.06 -5.05 -8.63
C PRO A 202 9.02 -4.33 -9.58
N VAL A 203 8.79 -3.02 -9.74
CA VAL A 203 9.80 -2.11 -10.27
C VAL A 203 10.78 -1.78 -9.14
N ILE A 204 12.07 -2.01 -9.38
CA ILE A 204 13.14 -1.68 -8.44
C ILE A 204 13.75 -0.34 -8.82
N ALA A 205 13.70 0.62 -7.89
CA ALA A 205 14.40 1.88 -8.00
C ALA A 205 15.59 1.90 -7.04
N THR A 206 16.77 2.24 -7.57
CA THR A 206 17.93 2.56 -6.74
C THR A 206 17.81 4.01 -6.27
N VAL A 207 17.68 4.20 -4.96
CA VAL A 207 17.50 5.51 -4.32
C VAL A 207 18.86 6.17 -4.05
N SER A 208 19.84 5.39 -3.60
CA SER A 208 21.22 5.85 -3.42
C SER A 208 22.19 4.69 -3.62
N THR A 209 23.44 5.04 -3.94
CA THR A 209 24.54 4.10 -4.14
C THR A 209 25.80 4.60 -3.45
N GLU A 210 26.51 3.70 -2.81
CA GLU A 210 27.87 3.90 -2.29
C GLU A 210 28.73 2.74 -2.80
N VAL A 211 29.78 3.06 -3.54
CA VAL A 211 30.67 2.08 -4.18
C VAL A 211 32.13 2.49 -4.06
N ASN A 212 33.04 1.53 -4.09
CA ASN A 212 34.47 1.84 -4.21
C ASN A 212 34.91 1.93 -5.68
N ALA A 213 36.15 2.37 -5.92
CA ALA A 213 36.71 2.51 -7.27
C ALA A 213 36.80 1.17 -8.06
N GLY A 214 36.69 0.03 -7.36
CA GLY A 214 36.60 -1.29 -7.97
C GLY A 214 35.28 -1.57 -8.67
N ALA A 215 34.20 -0.80 -8.41
CA ALA A 215 32.90 -0.96 -9.05
C ALA A 215 32.76 -0.05 -10.28
N ALA A 216 32.53 -0.65 -11.45
CA ALA A 216 32.29 0.06 -12.71
C ALA A 216 30.82 0.47 -12.90
N SER A 217 29.87 -0.39 -12.50
CA SER A 217 28.44 -0.15 -12.67
C SER A 217 27.62 -0.94 -11.65
N ILE A 218 26.45 -0.44 -11.27
CA ILE A 218 25.48 -1.15 -10.43
C ILE A 218 24.32 -1.65 -11.27
N VAL A 219 23.94 -2.92 -11.06
CA VAL A 219 22.87 -3.59 -11.79
C VAL A 219 21.89 -4.22 -10.81
N ASN A 220 20.60 -4.05 -11.08
CA ASN A 220 19.53 -4.84 -10.51
C ASN A 220 18.96 -5.74 -11.60
N ASP A 221 18.90 -7.05 -11.37
CA ASP A 221 18.31 -7.99 -12.32
C ASP A 221 17.56 -9.12 -11.62
N SER A 222 17.14 -10.13 -12.40
CA SER A 222 16.50 -11.34 -11.88
C SER A 222 15.28 -11.02 -11.00
N MET A 223 14.54 -9.96 -11.34
CA MET A 223 13.37 -9.53 -10.57
C MET A 223 12.29 -10.61 -10.62
N SER A 224 11.80 -10.97 -9.44
CA SER A 224 10.68 -11.88 -9.24
C SER A 224 9.73 -11.27 -8.21
N THR A 225 8.63 -11.96 -7.89
CA THR A 225 7.74 -11.53 -6.81
C THR A 225 8.34 -11.75 -5.43
N SER A 226 9.42 -12.53 -5.28
CA SER A 226 10.02 -12.86 -3.99
C SER A 226 11.38 -12.25 -3.74
N ALA A 227 12.12 -11.90 -4.81
CA ALA A 227 13.48 -11.40 -4.71
C ALA A 227 13.92 -10.66 -5.98
N PHE A 228 15.06 -9.98 -5.88
CA PHE A 228 15.86 -9.54 -7.02
C PHE A 228 17.34 -9.76 -6.69
N ARG A 229 18.21 -9.62 -7.68
CA ARG A 229 19.66 -9.63 -7.47
C ARG A 229 20.21 -8.23 -7.66
N ASN A 230 21.10 -7.80 -6.76
CA ASN A 230 21.87 -6.58 -6.89
C ASN A 230 23.36 -6.92 -6.96
N TYR A 231 24.08 -6.34 -7.92
CA TYR A 231 25.52 -6.54 -8.04
C TYR A 231 26.21 -5.35 -8.68
N ALA A 232 27.51 -5.25 -8.43
CA ALA A 232 28.43 -4.37 -9.12
C ALA A 232 29.27 -5.16 -10.11
N ASN A 233 29.46 -4.64 -11.33
CA ASN A 233 30.49 -5.15 -12.23
C ASN A 233 31.84 -4.54 -11.85
N ALA A 234 32.89 -5.35 -11.84
CA ALA A 234 34.23 -4.91 -11.51
C ALA A 234 34.86 -4.09 -12.65
N SER A 235 35.61 -3.03 -12.30
CA SER A 235 36.43 -2.26 -13.24
C SER A 235 37.81 -2.89 -13.51
N GLY A 236 38.22 -3.85 -12.66
CA GLY A 236 39.51 -4.54 -12.71
C GLY A 236 39.63 -5.58 -11.60
N ALA A 237 40.80 -6.23 -11.51
CA ALA A 237 41.10 -7.13 -10.40
C ALA A 237 41.22 -6.33 -9.10
N GLY A 238 40.58 -6.81 -8.03
CA GLY A 238 40.61 -6.13 -6.73
C GLY A 238 39.31 -6.24 -5.95
N GLN A 239 39.27 -5.55 -4.82
CA GLN A 239 38.06 -5.49 -3.99
C GLN A 239 36.97 -4.67 -4.68
N VAL A 240 35.76 -5.19 -4.68
CA VAL A 240 34.53 -4.49 -5.07
C VAL A 240 33.63 -4.39 -3.87
N THR A 241 33.18 -3.17 -3.56
CA THR A 241 32.20 -2.89 -2.52
C THR A 241 31.02 -2.16 -3.14
N THR A 242 29.81 -2.62 -2.82
CA THR A 242 28.57 -1.93 -3.16
C THR A 242 27.64 -1.90 -1.95
N LEU A 243 27.03 -0.74 -1.74
CA LEU A 243 25.90 -0.53 -0.85
C LEU A 243 24.87 0.29 -1.63
N ILE A 244 23.63 -0.18 -1.66
CA ILE A 244 22.53 0.57 -2.25
C ILE A 244 21.39 0.71 -1.26
N THR A 245 20.67 1.82 -1.36
CA THR A 245 19.30 1.93 -0.84
C THR A 245 18.36 1.72 -2.01
N TRP A 246 17.38 0.84 -1.86
CA TRP A 246 16.44 0.47 -2.91
C TRP A 246 14.99 0.62 -2.46
N ALA A 247 14.11 0.80 -3.43
CA ALA A 247 12.66 0.78 -3.28
C ALA A 247 12.06 -0.20 -4.29
N ALA A 248 11.18 -1.08 -3.82
CA ALA A 248 10.47 -2.05 -4.64
C ALA A 248 8.99 -1.69 -4.68
N SER A 249 8.44 -1.43 -5.87
CA SER A 249 7.04 -1.01 -6.06
C SER A 249 6.28 -1.99 -6.95
N ALA A 250 5.21 -2.58 -6.40
CA ALA A 250 4.24 -3.48 -7.06
C ALA A 250 2.80 -2.93 -6.95
N GLU A 251 2.70 -1.60 -6.90
CA GLU A 251 1.44 -0.85 -6.79
C GLU A 251 0.49 -1.05 -8.00
N LEU A 252 -0.75 -0.55 -7.86
CA LEU A 252 -1.84 -0.66 -8.86
C LEU A 252 -1.97 0.57 -9.76
#